data_AF-A0A814U0J0-F1
#
_entry.id   AF-A0A814U0J0-F1
#
_cell.length_a   1.000
_cell.length_b   1.000
_cell.length_c   1.000
_cell.angle_alpha   90.00
_cell.angle_beta   90.00
_cell.angle_gamma   90.00
#
_symmetry.space_group_name_H-M   'P 1'
#
loop_
_entity.id
_entity.type
_entity.pdbx_description
1 polymer ?
#
loop_
_entity_poly.entity_id
_entity_poly.type
_entity_poly.pdbx_seq_one_letter_code
_entity_poly.pdbx_strand_id
1 'polypeptide(L)'
;MFGRAKPSRGDETIQRTKEKILDLTKNPSDRQRYLRILIDQLSIDDLQAFFKTAYQYIFYLFFENFSQVESNITRALSKQNQLELEYVTNLLERILTLLPTFVHQRWQAHCICNVIKRYFVVCNSPQGVARGIRLFLLWYQILGSNAVDDEHTFFKSLIRNWNQTLVGTRSSGEISNTDEQASAAFNEIFRTPP
;
A
#
# COMPACT_ATOMS: atom_id res chain seq x y z
N MET A 1 -43.28 -12.82 9.55
CA MET A 1 -42.43 -11.89 10.32
C MET A 1 -41.04 -12.51 10.41
N PHE A 2 -40.07 -12.03 9.63
CA PHE A 2 -38.68 -12.49 9.74
C PHE A 2 -38.01 -11.70 10.87
N GLY A 3 -37.84 -12.33 12.02
CA GLY A 3 -37.07 -11.74 13.12
C GLY A 3 -35.62 -11.61 12.70
N ARG A 4 -35.12 -10.38 12.53
CA ARG A 4 -33.68 -10.12 12.41
C ARG A 4 -33.02 -10.59 13.69
N ALA A 5 -32.14 -11.58 13.61
CA ALA A 5 -31.29 -11.98 14.73
C ALA A 5 -30.54 -10.75 15.25
N LYS A 6 -30.50 -10.56 16.57
CA LYS A 6 -29.73 -9.47 17.18
C LYS A 6 -28.24 -9.73 16.92
N PRO A 7 -27.48 -8.72 16.46
CA PRO A 7 -26.05 -8.87 16.19
C PRO A 7 -25.29 -9.25 17.46
N SER A 8 -24.21 -10.03 17.30
CA SER A 8 -23.32 -10.38 18.42
C SER A 8 -22.59 -9.13 18.93
N ARG A 9 -22.12 -9.14 20.18
CA ARG A 9 -21.29 -8.06 20.75
C ARG A 9 -20.03 -7.80 19.91
N GLY A 10 -19.50 -8.83 19.24
CA GLY A 10 -18.39 -8.70 18.28
C GLY A 10 -18.80 -7.89 17.04
N ASP A 11 -19.97 -8.19 16.47
CA ASP A 11 -20.50 -7.51 15.28
C ASP A 11 -20.79 -6.04 15.55
N GLU A 12 -21.32 -5.71 16.73
CA GLU A 12 -21.53 -4.32 17.16
C GLU A 12 -20.21 -3.55 17.28
N THR A 13 -19.14 -4.21 17.72
CA THR A 13 -17.81 -3.58 17.86
C THR A 13 -17.21 -3.30 16.49
N ILE A 14 -17.31 -4.26 15.56
CA ILE A 14 -16.87 -4.11 14.17
C ILE A 14 -17.62 -2.96 13.49
N GLN A 15 -18.94 -2.91 13.67
CA GLN A 15 -19.78 -1.87 13.07
C GLN A 15 -19.39 -0.47 13.58
N ARG A 16 -19.17 -0.32 14.89
CA ARG A 16 -18.66 0.94 15.47
C ARG A 16 -17.28 1.31 14.93
N THR A 17 -16.39 0.34 14.71
CA THR A 17 -15.07 0.59 14.13
C THR A 17 -15.20 1.09 12.69
N LYS A 18 -16.08 0.48 11.88
CA LYS A 18 -16.40 0.95 10.51
C LYS A 18 -16.90 2.39 10.53
N GLU A 19 -17.84 2.72 11.41
CA GLU A 19 -18.37 4.09 11.56
C GLU A 19 -17.25 5.10 11.90
N LYS A 20 -16.35 4.75 12.82
CA LYS A 20 -15.21 5.61 13.17
C LYS A 20 -14.22 5.83 12.02
N ILE A 21 -14.09 4.89 11.09
CA ILE A 21 -13.25 5.04 9.88
C ILE A 21 -13.90 6.01 8.89
N LEU A 22 -15.23 6.00 8.80
CA LEU A 22 -16.00 6.83 7.87
C LEU A 22 -16.29 8.24 8.41
N ASP A 23 -16.12 8.45 9.72
CA ASP A 23 -16.32 9.73 10.39
C ASP A 23 -15.25 10.76 10.00
N LEU A 24 -15.59 11.65 9.05
CA LEU A 24 -14.71 12.72 8.56
C LEU A 24 -14.44 13.82 9.61
N THR A 25 -15.15 13.83 10.74
CA THR A 25 -14.85 14.77 11.84
C THR A 25 -13.63 14.32 12.64
N LYS A 26 -13.20 13.06 12.48
CA LYS A 26 -12.00 12.51 13.11
C LYS A 26 -10.75 12.79 12.30
N ASN A 27 -9.67 12.96 13.02
CA ASN A 27 -8.32 13.12 12.50
C ASN A 27 -7.95 11.92 11.60
N PRO A 28 -7.26 12.13 10.46
CA PRO A 28 -6.84 11.04 9.57
C PRO A 28 -6.02 9.95 10.27
N SER A 29 -5.12 10.31 11.20
CA SER A 29 -4.31 9.33 11.93
C SER A 29 -5.15 8.42 12.85
N ASP A 30 -6.22 8.94 13.45
CA ASP A 30 -7.12 8.13 14.28
C ASP A 30 -7.93 7.17 13.41
N ARG A 31 -8.45 7.67 12.28
CA ARG A 31 -9.16 6.85 11.28
C ARG A 31 -8.26 5.74 10.74
N GLN A 32 -6.99 6.04 10.48
CA GLN A 32 -5.99 5.05 10.07
C GLN A 32 -5.79 3.98 11.15
N ARG A 33 -5.70 4.36 12.43
CA ARG A 33 -5.59 3.42 13.54
C ARG A 33 -6.79 2.47 13.59
N TYR A 34 -8.01 2.98 13.44
CA TYR A 34 -9.21 2.14 13.37
C TYR A 34 -9.21 1.21 12.15
N LEU A 35 -8.71 1.68 11.01
CA LEU A 35 -8.58 0.85 9.81
C LEU A 35 -7.58 -0.30 10.00
N ARG A 36 -6.45 -0.08 10.68
CA ARG A 36 -5.50 -1.15 11.03
C ARG A 36 -6.19 -2.25 11.85
N ILE A 37 -6.90 -1.84 12.90
CA ILE A 37 -7.67 -2.77 13.76
C ILE A 37 -8.70 -3.55 12.93
N LEU A 38 -9.41 -2.88 12.02
CA LEU A 38 -10.43 -3.53 11.19
C LEU A 38 -9.83 -4.55 10.23
N ILE A 39 -8.67 -4.26 9.63
CA ILE A 39 -7.96 -5.17 8.72
C ILE A 39 -7.58 -6.47 9.44
N ASP A 40 -7.16 -6.39 10.70
CA ASP A 40 -6.75 -7.56 11.49
C ASP A 40 -7.94 -8.38 12.03
N GLN A 41 -9.16 -7.81 12.02
CA GLN A 41 -10.36 -8.44 12.59
C GLN A 41 -11.27 -9.09 11.56
N LEU A 42 -11.25 -8.63 10.31
CA LEU A 42 -12.17 -9.10 9.28
C LEU A 42 -11.57 -10.21 8.43
N SER A 43 -12.43 -11.10 7.94
CA SER A 43 -12.10 -11.98 6.83
C SER A 43 -11.78 -11.15 5.57
N ILE A 44 -11.04 -11.74 4.63
CA ILE A 44 -10.71 -11.07 3.37
C ILE A 44 -11.99 -10.66 2.61
N ASP A 45 -13.02 -11.51 2.63
CA ASP A 45 -14.29 -11.25 1.95
C ASP A 45 -15.06 -10.07 2.58
N ASP A 46 -15.15 -10.04 3.92
CA ASP A 46 -15.81 -8.96 4.65
C ASP A 46 -15.05 -7.64 4.52
N LEU A 47 -13.71 -7.71 4.55
CA LEU A 47 -12.85 -6.56 4.34
C LEU A 47 -13.03 -6.03 2.91
N GLN A 48 -13.06 -6.91 1.90
CA GLN A 48 -13.29 -6.53 0.52
C GLN A 48 -14.68 -5.88 0.34
N ALA A 49 -15.72 -6.44 0.96
CA ALA A 49 -17.07 -5.88 0.92
C ALA A 49 -17.12 -4.47 1.53
N PHE A 50 -16.45 -4.27 2.67
CA PHE A 50 -16.31 -2.93 3.27
C PHE A 50 -15.54 -1.99 2.35
N PHE A 51 -14.40 -2.44 1.81
CA PHE A 51 -13.56 -1.64 0.91
C PHE A 51 -14.31 -1.19 -0.33
N LYS A 52 -15.12 -2.07 -0.94
CA LYS A 52 -15.96 -1.75 -2.10
C LYS A 52 -16.99 -0.68 -1.77
N THR A 53 -17.61 -0.78 -0.60
CA THR A 53 -18.65 0.17 -0.17
C THR A 53 -18.05 1.53 0.22
N ALA A 54 -16.87 1.53 0.82
CA ALA A 54 -16.20 2.73 1.36
C ALA A 54 -14.99 3.20 0.52
N TYR A 55 -14.92 2.83 -0.76
CA TYR A 55 -13.69 2.95 -1.56
C TYR A 55 -13.13 4.38 -1.61
N GLN A 56 -13.99 5.39 -1.76
CA GLN A 56 -13.57 6.80 -1.82
C GLN A 56 -12.95 7.25 -0.49
N TYR A 57 -13.59 6.88 0.64
CA TYR A 57 -13.11 7.22 1.98
C TYR A 57 -11.77 6.58 2.30
N ILE A 58 -11.60 5.32 1.92
CA ILE A 58 -10.36 4.57 2.14
C ILE A 58 -9.24 5.14 1.28
N PHE A 59 -9.51 5.43 0.00
CA PHE A 59 -8.52 6.00 -0.89
C PHE A 59 -8.06 7.39 -0.44
N TYR A 60 -9.01 8.24 -0.04
CA TYR A 60 -8.70 9.57 0.49
C TYR A 60 -7.89 9.48 1.79
N LEU A 61 -8.31 8.63 2.73
CA LEU A 61 -7.59 8.40 3.98
C LEU A 61 -6.17 7.90 3.73
N PHE A 62 -5.99 6.97 2.78
CA PHE A 62 -4.67 6.51 2.37
C PHE A 62 -3.80 7.67 1.86
N PHE A 63 -4.32 8.48 0.94
CA PHE A 63 -3.58 9.58 0.33
C PHE A 63 -3.15 10.64 1.35
N GLU A 64 -4.02 11.00 2.30
CA GLU A 64 -3.71 11.94 3.38
C GLU A 64 -2.58 11.41 4.27
N ASN A 65 -2.70 10.17 4.73
CA ASN A 65 -1.68 9.57 5.60
C ASN A 65 -0.35 9.37 4.86
N PHE A 66 -0.37 8.95 3.59
CA PHE A 66 0.85 8.86 2.79
C PHE A 66 1.55 10.21 2.68
N SER A 67 0.82 11.28 2.36
CA SER A 67 1.40 12.63 2.22
C SER A 67 1.98 13.14 3.54
N GLN A 68 1.35 12.85 4.67
CA GLN A 68 1.89 13.17 5.99
C GLN A 68 3.18 12.39 6.29
N VAL A 69 3.19 11.08 6.03
CA VAL A 69 4.36 10.22 6.26
C VAL A 69 5.54 10.61 5.38
N GLU A 70 5.31 10.86 4.09
CA GLU A 70 6.34 11.32 3.17
C GLU A 70 6.99 12.62 3.66
N SER A 71 6.17 13.61 4.04
CA SER A 71 6.67 14.85 4.60
C SER A 71 7.49 14.62 5.88
N ASN A 72 7.08 13.69 6.74
CA ASN A 72 7.80 13.41 7.99
C ASN A 72 9.15 12.74 7.72
N ILE A 73 9.22 11.80 6.77
CA ILE A 73 10.47 11.12 6.38
C ILE A 73 11.45 12.10 5.73
N THR A 74 10.94 12.95 4.84
CA THR A 74 11.74 13.98 4.16
C THR A 74 12.40 14.93 5.16
N ARG A 75 11.71 15.24 6.26
CA ARG A 75 12.28 16.08 7.34
C ARG A 75 13.24 15.31 8.24
N ALA A 76 12.87 14.10 8.67
CA ALA A 76 13.67 13.30 9.58
C ALA A 76 13.37 11.80 9.45
N LEU A 77 14.41 11.02 9.16
CA LEU A 77 14.32 9.56 9.21
C LEU A 77 14.29 9.10 10.67
N SER A 78 13.18 8.50 11.09
CA SER A 78 13.02 7.91 12.43
C SER A 78 12.39 6.53 12.33
N LYS A 79 12.62 5.68 13.35
CA LYS A 79 11.97 4.35 13.43
C LYS A 79 10.44 4.47 13.35
N GLN A 80 9.86 5.48 13.99
CA GLN A 80 8.42 5.72 13.94
C GLN A 80 7.96 6.04 12.52
N ASN A 81 8.66 6.93 11.80
CA ASN A 81 8.29 7.29 10.43
C ASN A 81 8.45 6.11 9.47
N GLN A 82 9.42 5.22 9.70
CA GLN A 82 9.59 3.98 8.93
C GLN A 82 8.43 3.00 9.15
N LEU A 83 7.96 2.84 10.39
CA LEU A 83 6.77 2.02 10.69
C LEU A 83 5.53 2.61 10.02
N GLU A 84 5.33 3.92 10.12
CA GLU A 84 4.22 4.60 9.46
C GLU A 84 4.26 4.45 7.93
N LEU A 85 5.45 4.46 7.31
CA LEU A 85 5.63 4.13 5.91
C LEU A 85 5.19 2.71 5.59
N GLU A 86 5.62 1.73 6.40
CA GLU A 86 5.22 0.34 6.25
C GLU A 86 3.69 0.20 6.30
N TYR A 87 3.02 0.87 7.24
CA TYR A 87 1.56 0.81 7.33
C TYR A 87 0.85 1.40 6.11
N VAL A 88 1.28 2.56 5.59
CA VAL A 88 0.66 3.13 4.38
C VAL A 88 0.98 2.29 3.14
N THR A 89 2.17 1.68 3.08
CA THR A 89 2.56 0.74 2.01
C THR A 89 1.65 -0.49 2.00
N ASN A 90 1.44 -1.10 3.17
CA ASN A 90 0.56 -2.26 3.33
C ASN A 90 -0.89 -1.89 2.97
N LEU A 91 -1.35 -0.68 3.33
CA LEU A 91 -2.68 -0.21 2.96
C LEU A 91 -2.82 -0.04 1.44
N LEU A 92 -1.82 0.51 0.75
CA LEU A 92 -1.84 0.60 -0.72
C LEU A 92 -1.91 -0.78 -1.34
N GLU A 93 -1.12 -1.74 -0.86
CA GLU A 93 -1.17 -3.12 -1.35
C GLU A 93 -2.58 -3.71 -1.17
N ARG A 94 -3.21 -3.53 -0.01
CA ARG A 94 -4.60 -3.95 0.25
C ARG A 94 -5.59 -3.27 -0.71
N ILE A 95 -5.44 -1.98 -0.99
CA ILE A 95 -6.28 -1.27 -1.95
C ILE A 95 -6.14 -1.89 -3.35
N LEU A 96 -4.91 -2.12 -3.80
CA LEU A 96 -4.65 -2.70 -5.13
C LEU A 96 -5.18 -4.14 -5.25
N THR A 97 -5.01 -4.97 -4.22
CA THR A 97 -5.45 -6.37 -4.26
C THR A 97 -6.96 -6.56 -4.03
N LEU A 98 -7.57 -5.75 -3.17
CA LEU A 98 -9.01 -5.88 -2.85
C LEU A 98 -9.90 -5.10 -3.84
N LEU A 99 -9.39 -4.03 -4.45
CA LEU A 99 -10.16 -3.11 -5.29
C LEU A 99 -9.59 -2.90 -6.72
N PRO A 100 -9.16 -3.94 -7.44
CA PRO A 100 -8.52 -3.78 -8.75
C PRO A 100 -9.41 -3.02 -9.76
N THR A 101 -10.71 -3.30 -9.79
CA THR A 101 -11.67 -2.66 -10.72
C THR A 101 -12.11 -1.25 -10.31
N PHE A 102 -11.69 -0.75 -9.16
CA PHE A 102 -11.98 0.64 -8.73
C PHE A 102 -10.78 1.57 -8.91
N VAL A 103 -9.59 1.00 -9.11
CA VAL A 103 -8.33 1.74 -9.25
C VAL A 103 -7.77 1.72 -10.68
N HIS A 104 -8.43 1.02 -11.62
CA HIS A 104 -7.97 0.88 -13.01
C HIS A 104 -8.33 2.06 -13.93
N GLN A 105 -9.26 2.95 -13.55
CA GLN A 105 -9.70 4.09 -14.35
C GLN A 105 -9.86 5.37 -13.52
N ARG A 106 -9.76 6.52 -14.18
CA ARG A 106 -9.96 7.90 -13.65
C ARG A 106 -8.76 8.45 -12.86
N TRP A 107 -8.99 9.54 -12.11
CA TRP A 107 -7.99 10.28 -11.35
C TRP A 107 -7.23 9.42 -10.33
N GLN A 108 -7.82 8.31 -9.85
CA GLN A 108 -7.17 7.38 -8.93
C GLN A 108 -5.93 6.73 -9.52
N ALA A 109 -5.95 6.31 -10.78
CA ALA A 109 -4.79 5.71 -11.44
C ALA A 109 -3.61 6.69 -11.50
N HIS A 110 -3.90 7.95 -11.84
CA HIS A 110 -2.90 9.01 -11.83
C HIS A 110 -2.36 9.28 -10.42
N CYS A 111 -3.25 9.32 -9.42
CA CYS A 111 -2.85 9.47 -8.02
C CYS A 111 -1.96 8.32 -7.54
N ILE A 112 -2.28 7.07 -7.90
CA ILE A 112 -1.47 5.89 -7.54
C ILE A 112 -0.09 5.97 -8.20
N CYS A 113 -0.02 6.30 -9.49
CA CYS A 113 1.24 6.51 -10.19
C CYS A 113 2.13 7.55 -9.47
N ASN A 114 1.54 8.69 -9.10
CA ASN A 114 2.24 9.75 -8.39
C ASN A 114 2.70 9.32 -7.00
N VAL A 115 1.86 8.59 -6.26
CA VAL A 115 2.21 8.06 -4.94
C VAL A 115 3.36 7.05 -5.05
N ILE A 116 3.35 6.16 -6.04
CA ILE A 116 4.42 5.19 -6.26
C ILE A 116 5.74 5.90 -6.61
N LYS A 117 5.70 6.90 -7.51
CA LYS A 117 6.88 7.71 -7.85
C LYS A 117 7.46 8.41 -6.62
N ARG A 118 6.59 9.01 -5.80
CA ARG A 118 6.94 9.65 -4.51
C ARG A 118 7.46 8.66 -3.48
N TYR A 119 6.91 7.45 -3.44
CA TYR A 119 7.36 6.39 -2.55
C TYR A 119 8.82 6.03 -2.81
N PHE A 120 9.23 5.93 -4.07
CA PHE A 120 10.63 5.69 -4.44
C PHE A 120 11.60 6.78 -3.97
N VAL A 121 11.14 8.01 -3.75
CA VAL A 121 11.96 9.10 -3.21
C VAL A 121 12.24 8.92 -1.72
N VAL A 122 11.29 8.34 -0.97
CA VAL A 122 11.42 8.19 0.49
C VAL A 122 11.90 6.81 0.92
N CYS A 123 11.81 5.78 0.07
CA CYS A 123 12.32 4.46 0.38
C CYS A 123 13.83 4.34 0.05
N ASN A 124 14.66 4.22 1.09
CA ASN A 124 16.12 4.11 0.92
C ASN A 124 16.67 2.70 1.18
N SER A 125 15.83 1.75 1.61
CA SER A 125 16.25 0.37 1.86
C SER A 125 15.94 -0.53 0.66
N PRO A 126 16.78 -1.55 0.40
CA PRO A 126 16.50 -2.60 -0.60
C PRO A 126 15.11 -3.22 -0.46
N GLN A 127 14.69 -3.48 0.78
CA GLN A 127 13.36 -4.02 1.10
C GLN A 127 12.24 -3.04 0.74
N GLY A 128 12.43 -1.74 1.03
CA GLY A 128 11.49 -0.70 0.64
C GLY A 128 11.38 -0.57 -0.87
N VAL A 129 12.51 -0.58 -1.58
CA VAL A 129 12.53 -0.59 -3.05
C VAL A 129 11.78 -1.82 -3.59
N ALA A 130 12.04 -3.01 -3.06
CA ALA A 130 11.36 -4.24 -3.46
C ALA A 130 9.83 -4.12 -3.28
N ARG A 131 9.37 -3.57 -2.15
CA ARG A 131 7.96 -3.24 -1.94
C ARG A 131 7.42 -2.23 -2.95
N GLY A 132 8.18 -1.18 -3.25
CA GLY A 132 7.81 -0.18 -4.26
C GLY A 132 7.63 -0.80 -5.65
N ILE A 133 8.54 -1.69 -6.04
CA ILE A 133 8.45 -2.45 -7.28
C ILE A 133 7.20 -3.34 -7.29
N ARG A 134 6.95 -4.07 -6.20
CA ARG A 134 5.73 -4.88 -6.05
C ARG A 134 4.46 -4.06 -6.23
N LEU A 135 4.36 -2.93 -5.54
CA LEU A 135 3.22 -2.01 -5.65
C LEU A 135 3.03 -1.53 -7.09
N PHE A 136 4.12 -1.17 -7.76
CA PHE A 136 4.09 -0.82 -9.17
C PHE A 136 3.59 -1.97 -10.03
N LEU A 137 4.09 -3.19 -9.85
CA LEU A 137 3.69 -4.35 -10.65
C LEU A 137 2.21 -4.71 -10.43
N LEU A 138 1.73 -4.68 -9.19
CA LEU A 138 0.30 -4.88 -8.87
C LEU A 138 -0.56 -3.84 -9.59
N TRP A 139 -0.20 -2.56 -9.50
CA TRP A 139 -0.93 -1.48 -10.17
C TRP A 139 -0.86 -1.60 -11.70
N TYR A 140 0.31 -1.90 -12.24
CA TYR A 140 0.54 -2.05 -13.68
C TYR A 140 -0.23 -3.24 -14.26
N GLN A 141 -0.32 -4.35 -13.53
CA GLN A 141 -1.19 -5.48 -13.89
C GLN A 141 -2.67 -5.09 -13.90
N ILE A 142 -3.10 -4.27 -12.94
CA ILE A 142 -4.49 -3.76 -12.88
C ILE A 142 -4.80 -2.85 -14.07
N LEU A 143 -3.85 -2.04 -14.53
CA LEU A 143 -4.02 -1.22 -15.73
C LEU A 143 -4.25 -2.09 -16.97
N GLY A 144 -3.50 -3.19 -17.11
CA GLY A 144 -3.59 -4.09 -18.25
C GLY A 144 -3.40 -3.36 -19.57
N SER A 145 -4.38 -3.45 -20.46
CA SER A 145 -4.36 -2.76 -21.77
C SER A 145 -4.59 -1.24 -21.67
N ASN A 146 -4.88 -0.69 -20.48
CA ASN A 146 -5.07 0.75 -20.28
C ASN A 146 -3.79 1.50 -19.88
N ALA A 147 -2.66 0.80 -19.72
CA ALA A 147 -1.39 1.45 -19.45
C ALA A 147 -0.99 2.33 -20.65
N VAL A 148 -0.46 3.54 -20.39
CA VAL A 148 0.05 4.42 -21.44
C VAL A 148 1.57 4.37 -21.51
N ASP A 149 2.15 5.03 -22.52
CA ASP A 149 3.59 4.97 -22.82
C ASP A 149 4.48 5.38 -21.63
N ASP A 150 4.00 6.29 -20.79
CA ASP A 150 4.70 6.73 -19.59
C ASP A 150 4.84 5.59 -18.56
N GLU A 151 3.78 4.80 -18.31
CA GLU A 151 3.87 3.64 -17.42
C GLU A 151 4.76 2.54 -18.00
N HIS A 152 4.69 2.30 -19.32
CA HIS A 152 5.59 1.38 -20.01
C HIS A 152 7.05 1.80 -19.88
N THR A 153 7.32 3.10 -20.01
CA THR A 153 8.66 3.68 -19.86
C THR A 153 9.14 3.54 -18.42
N PHE A 154 8.26 3.80 -17.45
CA PHE A 154 8.59 3.64 -16.04
C PHE A 154 8.90 2.18 -15.70
N PHE A 155 8.10 1.21 -16.18
CA PHE A 155 8.38 -0.22 -16.05
C PHE A 155 9.75 -0.62 -16.64
N LYS A 156 10.07 -0.18 -17.86
CA LYS A 156 11.38 -0.44 -18.49
C LYS A 156 12.53 0.12 -17.64
N SER A 157 12.34 1.30 -17.04
CA SER A 157 13.34 1.91 -16.17
C SER A 157 13.58 1.09 -14.89
N LEU A 158 12.52 0.54 -14.28
CA LEU A 158 12.62 -0.31 -13.10
C LEU A 158 13.34 -1.62 -13.40
N ILE A 159 13.06 -2.26 -14.54
CA ILE A 159 13.77 -3.48 -14.96
C ILE A 159 15.24 -3.19 -15.24
N ARG A 160 15.54 -2.11 -15.98
CA ARG A 160 16.92 -1.75 -16.31
C ARG A 160 17.76 -1.52 -15.06
N ASN A 161 17.16 -0.91 -14.04
CA ASN A 161 17.84 -0.56 -12.81
C ASN A 161 17.72 -1.62 -11.72
N TRP A 162 17.00 -2.73 -11.95
CA TRP A 162 16.65 -3.77 -10.96
C TRP A 162 17.80 -4.15 -10.02
N ASN A 163 18.97 -4.49 -10.59
CA ASN A 163 20.14 -4.86 -9.81
C ASN A 163 20.72 -3.68 -9.01
N GLN A 164 20.74 -2.49 -9.59
CA GLN A 164 21.27 -1.30 -8.91
C GLN A 164 20.34 -0.84 -7.78
N THR A 165 19.02 -0.95 -7.99
CA THR A 165 18.02 -0.50 -7.03
C THR A 165 17.85 -1.47 -5.86
N LEU A 166 18.02 -2.78 -6.08
CA LEU A 166 17.87 -3.80 -5.04
C LEU A 166 19.17 -4.17 -4.31
N VAL A 167 20.32 -4.08 -4.98
CA VAL A 167 21.62 -4.45 -4.37
C VAL A 167 22.33 -3.22 -3.77
N GLY A 168 21.87 -2.01 -4.10
CA GLY A 168 22.54 -0.76 -3.76
C GLY A 168 23.85 -0.62 -4.53
N THR A 169 24.16 0.57 -5.03
CA THR A 169 25.49 0.86 -5.58
C THR A 169 26.54 0.73 -4.48
N ARG A 170 27.25 -0.40 -4.40
CA ARG A 170 28.46 -0.53 -3.59
C ARG A 170 29.69 -0.37 -4.48
N SER A 171 30.49 0.64 -4.15
CA SER A 171 31.91 0.67 -4.44
C SER A 171 32.55 -0.64 -3.98
N SER A 172 33.22 -1.30 -4.93
CA SER A 172 34.11 -2.46 -4.83
C SER A 172 34.39 -3.07 -3.45
N GLY A 173 34.00 -4.33 -3.28
CA GLY A 173 34.72 -5.30 -2.45
C GLY A 173 34.02 -5.78 -1.18
N GLU A 174 32.98 -6.62 -1.30
CA GLU A 174 32.55 -7.59 -0.27
C GLU A 174 31.43 -8.48 -0.86
N ILE A 175 31.71 -9.77 -1.12
CA ILE A 175 30.86 -10.67 -1.94
C ILE A 175 29.91 -11.57 -1.11
N SER A 176 29.87 -11.47 0.22
CA SER A 176 29.19 -12.52 1.02
C SER A 176 27.74 -12.27 1.42
N ASN A 177 27.02 -11.28 0.86
CA ASN A 177 25.65 -10.96 1.31
C ASN A 177 24.64 -10.59 0.19
N THR A 178 25.04 -10.69 -1.08
CA THR A 178 24.24 -10.25 -2.24
C THR A 178 23.13 -11.21 -2.61
N ASP A 179 23.38 -12.53 -2.53
CA ASP A 179 22.41 -13.54 -2.95
C ASP A 179 21.24 -13.65 -1.96
N GLU A 180 21.51 -13.52 -0.66
CA GLU A 180 20.47 -13.53 0.37
C GLU A 180 19.58 -12.28 0.28
N GLN A 181 20.17 -11.11 0.04
CA GLN A 181 19.43 -9.86 -0.15
C GLN A 181 18.60 -9.87 -1.44
N ALA A 182 19.16 -10.39 -2.53
CA ALA A 182 18.44 -10.56 -3.79
C ALA A 182 17.28 -11.55 -3.64
N SER A 183 17.50 -12.67 -2.94
CA SER A 183 16.47 -13.65 -2.63
C SER A 183 15.36 -13.06 -1.75
N ALA A 184 15.72 -12.29 -0.70
CA ALA A 184 14.76 -11.61 0.15
C ALA A 184 13.94 -10.57 -0.62
N ALA A 185 14.57 -9.78 -1.49
CA ALA A 185 13.88 -8.82 -2.36
C ALA A 185 12.94 -9.52 -3.36
N PHE A 186 13.39 -10.63 -3.95
CA PHE A 186 12.56 -11.44 -4.85
C PHE A 186 11.33 -12.00 -4.13
N ASN A 187 11.52 -12.58 -2.94
CA ASN A 187 10.44 -13.10 -2.12
C ASN A 187 9.47 -12.00 -1.71
N GLU A 188 9.97 -10.80 -1.40
CA GLU A 188 9.10 -9.66 -1.09
C GLU A 188 8.28 -9.25 -2.31
N ILE A 189 8.88 -9.21 -3.50
CA ILE A 189 8.20 -8.82 -4.75
C ILE A 189 7.11 -9.81 -5.12
N PHE A 190 7.37 -11.12 -4.99
CA PHE A 190 6.46 -12.19 -5.42
C PHE A 190 5.69 -12.86 -4.28
N ARG A 191 5.69 -12.25 -3.08
CA ARG A 191 4.93 -12.75 -1.93
C ARG A 191 3.46 -12.93 -2.30
N THR A 192 2.81 -14.00 -1.84
CA THR A 192 1.35 -14.11 -1.98
C THR A 192 0.68 -13.02 -1.13
N PRO A 193 -0.27 -12.25 -1.68
CA PRO A 193 -1.06 -11.32 -0.87
C PRO A 193 -1.69 -12.07 0.31
N PRO A 194 -1.62 -11.55 1.54
CA PRO A 194 -2.30 -12.14 2.69
C PRO A 194 -3.82 -12.04 2.61
#